data_AF-A0A6N2E8C9-F1
#
_entry.id   AF-A0A6N2E8C9-F1
#
_cell.length_a   1.000
_cell.length_b   1.000
_cell.length_c   1.000
_cell.angle_alpha   90.00
_cell.angle_beta   90.00
_cell.angle_gamma   90.00
#
_symmetry.space_group_name_H-M   'P 1'
#
loop_
_entity.id
_entity.type
_entity.pdbx_description
1 polymer ?
#
loop_
_entity_poly.entity_id
_entity_poly.type
_entity_poly.pdbx_seq_one_letter_code
_entity_poly.pdbx_strand_id
1 'polypeptide(L)'
;MKQTLRYDQVSCRLQVEGLPDVSIGQAGEALGIITGWSLRWSGRPELEGRKDHLLALMATVLPYARHLISGVARPFGGDDVPVTIAPREQGGHNLELRSSQPDVAPLTVELDDAELADLVRVLDQLRLDPRLQVKLELPEPQPLHPREVLERVPLRRRLVAPLGGAVAVAVAAALGLLLPEPRPLPPSPEAVQQRGEP
;
A
#
# COMPACT_ATOMS: atom_id res chain seq x y z
N MET A 1 26.58 22.23 19.20
CA MET A 1 26.75 20.89 19.81
C MET A 1 25.97 19.90 18.96
N LYS A 2 26.49 18.69 18.74
CA LYS A 2 25.82 17.64 17.98
C LYS A 2 24.57 17.18 18.75
N GLN A 3 23.43 17.10 18.08
CA GLN A 3 22.16 16.62 18.63
C GLN A 3 21.84 15.24 18.08
N THR A 4 21.15 14.44 18.89
CA THR A 4 20.77 13.07 18.56
C THR A 4 19.32 12.83 18.93
N LEU A 5 18.50 12.46 17.94
CA LEU A 5 17.15 11.95 18.15
C LEU A 5 17.18 10.44 18.10
N ARG A 6 16.42 9.80 18.99
CA ARG A 6 16.38 8.36 19.12
C ARG A 6 14.94 7.89 19.28
N TYR A 7 14.60 6.87 18.50
CA TYR A 7 13.28 6.26 18.43
C TYR A 7 13.44 4.77 18.62
N ASP A 8 12.76 4.22 19.63
CA ASP A 8 12.88 2.83 20.05
C ASP A 8 11.55 2.09 19.82
N GLN A 9 11.64 0.89 19.25
CA GLN A 9 10.57 -0.11 19.20
C GLN A 9 11.12 -1.46 19.69
N VAL A 10 10.29 -2.50 19.65
CA VAL A 10 10.62 -3.82 20.21
C VAL A 10 11.78 -4.46 19.44
N SER A 11 11.71 -4.43 18.11
CA SER A 11 12.68 -5.09 17.22
C SER A 11 13.76 -4.17 16.66
N CYS A 12 13.54 -2.84 16.64
CA CYS A 12 14.47 -1.90 16.03
C CYS A 12 14.61 -0.56 16.77
N ARG A 13 15.75 0.11 16.54
CA ARG A 13 16.07 1.45 17.02
C ARG A 13 16.57 2.31 15.87
N LEU A 14 15.95 3.47 15.68
CA LEU A 14 16.41 4.50 14.76
C LEU A 14 17.09 5.62 15.54
N GLN A 15 18.29 6.00 15.13
CA GLN A 15 19.02 7.15 15.64
C GLN A 15 19.31 8.12 14.51
N VAL A 16 19.00 9.40 14.70
CA VAL A 16 19.28 10.45 13.73
C VAL A 16 20.14 11.51 14.39
N GLU A 17 21.23 11.85 13.73
CA GLU A 17 22.24 12.76 14.25
C GLU A 17 22.37 13.98 13.37
N GLY A 18 22.70 15.10 14.00
CA GLY A 18 22.87 16.33 13.26
C GLY A 18 23.13 17.57 14.10
N LEU A 19 22.89 18.71 13.48
CA LEU A 19 23.20 20.03 14.02
C LEU A 19 21.96 20.93 13.97
N PRO A 20 21.80 21.83 14.95
CA PRO A 20 20.81 22.90 14.85
C PRO A 20 21.24 23.89 13.76
N ASP A 21 20.29 24.41 12.98
CA ASP A 21 20.57 25.46 12.01
C ASP A 21 20.46 26.84 12.66
N VAL A 22 21.57 27.26 13.25
CA VAL A 22 21.69 28.58 13.92
C VAL A 22 21.49 29.76 12.97
N SER A 23 21.62 29.55 11.64
CA SER A 23 21.48 30.62 10.64
C SER A 23 20.04 31.10 10.47
N ILE A 24 19.07 30.24 10.77
CA ILE A 24 17.63 30.53 10.75
C ILE A 24 17.04 30.72 12.16
N GLY A 25 17.91 30.98 13.15
CA GLY A 25 17.50 31.22 14.53
C GLY A 25 17.06 29.97 15.29
N GLN A 26 17.37 28.76 14.79
CA GLN A 26 17.16 27.55 15.58
C GLN A 26 18.18 27.47 16.71
N ALA A 27 17.69 27.33 17.93
CA ALA A 27 18.50 27.09 19.12
C ALA A 27 17.94 25.89 19.90
N GLY A 28 18.80 25.23 20.69
CA GLY A 28 18.40 24.15 21.59
C GLY A 28 18.47 22.75 20.97
N GLU A 29 17.42 21.95 21.17
CA GLU A 29 17.34 20.52 20.82
C GLU A 29 16.88 20.24 19.38
N ALA A 30 16.66 21.30 18.58
CA ALA A 30 16.23 21.16 17.20
C ALA A 30 17.35 20.66 16.28
N LEU A 31 16.96 19.85 15.29
CA LEU A 31 17.81 19.38 14.20
C LEU A 31 17.41 20.07 12.91
N GLY A 32 18.28 20.98 12.44
CA GLY A 32 18.14 21.69 11.17
C GLY A 32 18.95 21.07 10.04
N ILE A 33 19.95 20.23 10.36
CA ILE A 33 20.78 19.53 9.38
C ILE A 33 21.02 18.09 9.87
N ILE A 34 20.70 17.09 9.04
CA ILE A 34 21.02 15.68 9.31
C ILE A 34 22.46 15.41 8.85
N THR A 35 23.32 15.03 9.79
CA THR A 35 24.71 14.63 9.48
C THR A 35 24.86 13.13 9.30
N GLY A 36 23.96 12.33 9.89
CA GLY A 36 24.00 10.88 9.80
C GLY A 36 22.78 10.24 10.45
N TRP A 37 22.59 8.96 10.20
CA TRP A 37 21.58 8.15 10.88
C TRP A 37 22.08 6.73 11.01
N SER A 38 21.55 6.02 12.00
CA SER A 38 21.68 4.57 12.09
C SER A 38 20.38 3.89 12.45
N LEU A 39 20.22 2.66 11.97
CA LEU A 39 19.10 1.78 12.26
C LEU A 39 19.65 0.43 12.68
N ARG A 40 19.30 0.02 13.89
CA ARG A 40 19.73 -1.26 14.47
C ARG A 40 18.53 -2.15 14.68
N TRP A 41 18.60 -3.39 14.19
CA TRP A 41 17.71 -4.46 14.59
C TRP A 41 18.38 -5.41 15.57
N SER A 42 17.58 -6.08 16.39
CA SER A 42 18.08 -7.14 17.26
C SER A 42 18.75 -8.25 16.44
N GLY A 43 20.01 -8.55 16.74
CA GLY A 43 20.76 -9.65 16.11
C GLY A 43 21.21 -9.42 14.66
N ARG A 44 21.14 -8.19 14.13
CA ARG A 44 21.57 -7.85 12.76
C ARG A 44 22.61 -6.73 12.74
N PRO A 45 23.41 -6.62 11.66
CA PRO A 45 24.29 -5.48 11.46
C PRO A 45 23.52 -4.15 11.53
N GLU A 46 24.16 -3.13 12.08
CA GLU A 46 23.64 -1.77 12.08
C GLU A 46 23.70 -1.21 10.66
N LEU A 47 22.60 -0.64 10.20
CA LEU A 47 22.57 0.14 8.98
C LEU A 47 22.91 1.58 9.30
N GLU A 48 23.72 2.18 8.47
CA GLU A 48 24.06 3.59 8.58
C GLU A 48 24.13 4.22 7.19
N GLY A 49 23.95 5.54 7.14
CA GLY A 49 24.04 6.23 5.88
C GLY A 49 23.89 7.74 5.97
N ARG A 50 23.87 8.34 4.78
CA ARG A 50 23.59 9.77 4.59
C ARG A 50 22.09 10.05 4.58
N LYS A 51 21.71 11.33 4.70
CA LYS A 51 20.31 11.82 4.60
C LYS A 51 19.55 11.21 3.42
N ASP A 52 20.18 11.10 2.25
CA ASP A 52 19.52 10.59 1.04
C ASP A 52 19.08 9.13 1.18
N HIS A 53 19.85 8.31 1.90
CA HIS A 53 19.50 6.90 2.16
C HIS A 53 18.32 6.80 3.14
N LEU A 54 18.26 7.70 4.13
CA LEU A 54 17.12 7.79 5.04
C LEU A 54 15.85 8.23 4.31
N LEU A 55 15.97 9.23 3.42
CA LEU A 55 14.85 9.66 2.58
C LEU A 55 14.38 8.55 1.65
N ALA A 56 15.30 7.83 0.99
CA ALA A 56 14.96 6.67 0.16
C ALA A 56 14.27 5.57 0.98
N LEU A 57 14.76 5.27 2.19
CA LEU A 57 14.14 4.31 3.10
C LEU A 57 12.71 4.72 3.45
N MET A 58 12.49 5.98 3.82
CA MET A 58 11.16 6.51 4.14
C MET A 58 10.23 6.52 2.92
N ALA A 59 10.74 6.95 1.76
CA ALA A 59 9.98 7.03 0.51
C ALA A 59 9.60 5.65 -0.05
N THR A 60 10.33 4.60 0.32
CA THR A 60 10.04 3.22 -0.09
C THR A 60 9.17 2.49 0.93
N VAL A 61 9.53 2.52 2.22
CA VAL A 61 8.87 1.73 3.27
C VAL A 61 7.49 2.27 3.64
N LEU A 62 7.32 3.60 3.76
CA LEU A 62 6.03 4.17 4.18
C LEU A 62 4.92 3.93 3.14
N PRO A 63 5.13 4.13 1.83
CA PRO A 63 4.14 3.76 0.83
C PRO A 63 3.86 2.26 0.77
N TYR A 64 4.90 1.41 0.92
CA TYR A 64 4.74 -0.04 0.96
C TYR A 64 3.79 -0.48 2.08
N ALA A 65 4.03 -0.02 3.31
CA ALA A 65 3.18 -0.35 4.45
C ALA A 65 1.72 0.08 4.24
N ARG A 66 1.49 1.26 3.64
CA ARG A 66 0.12 1.72 3.31
C ARG A 66 -0.58 0.82 2.29
N HIS A 67 0.15 0.33 1.29
CA HIS A 67 -0.41 -0.61 0.31
C HIS A 67 -0.75 -1.95 0.97
N LEU A 68 0.10 -2.44 1.87
CA LEU A 68 -0.18 -3.64 2.65
C LEU A 68 -1.42 -3.50 3.55
N ILE A 69 -1.59 -2.37 4.26
CA ILE A 69 -2.81 -2.08 5.05
C ILE A 69 -4.04 -2.11 4.14
N SER A 70 -3.87 -1.68 2.89
CA SER A 70 -4.92 -1.72 1.88
C SER A 70 -5.12 -3.10 1.24
N GLY A 71 -4.36 -4.13 1.63
CA GLY A 71 -4.44 -5.47 1.06
C GLY A 71 -3.81 -5.59 -0.34
N VAL A 72 -2.93 -4.66 -0.71
CA VAL A 72 -2.18 -4.68 -1.98
C VAL A 72 -0.71 -4.92 -1.65
N ALA A 73 -0.23 -6.15 -1.88
CA ALA A 73 1.19 -6.49 -1.72
C ALA A 73 1.89 -6.38 -3.08
N ARG A 74 2.80 -5.42 -3.22
CA ARG A 74 3.61 -5.20 -4.43
C ARG A 74 4.99 -4.65 -4.06
N PRO A 75 6.01 -4.79 -4.93
CA PRO A 75 7.30 -4.16 -4.71
C PRO A 75 7.23 -2.62 -4.80
N PHE A 76 8.09 -1.96 -4.02
CA PHE A 76 8.35 -0.53 -4.01
C PHE A 76 9.86 -0.28 -4.13
N GLY A 77 10.21 0.85 -4.76
CA GLY A 77 11.57 1.16 -5.17
C GLY A 77 11.83 0.72 -6.63
N GLY A 78 12.87 1.30 -7.22
CA GLY A 78 13.37 0.96 -8.55
C GLY A 78 14.83 0.52 -8.48
N ASP A 79 15.36 0.00 -9.59
CA ASP A 79 16.75 -0.48 -9.66
C ASP A 79 17.79 0.64 -9.46
N ASP A 80 17.38 1.88 -9.71
CA ASP A 80 18.15 3.12 -9.57
C ASP A 80 18.03 3.76 -8.17
N VAL A 81 17.17 3.24 -7.30
CA VAL A 81 16.93 3.77 -5.96
C VAL A 81 17.76 2.99 -4.93
N PRO A 82 18.34 3.67 -3.92
CA PRO A 82 19.16 2.99 -2.90
C PRO A 82 18.42 1.94 -2.06
N VAL A 83 17.09 1.97 -2.04
CA VAL A 83 16.26 1.11 -1.18
C VAL A 83 15.08 0.57 -1.96
N THR A 84 14.91 -0.75 -1.96
CA THR A 84 13.73 -1.43 -2.48
C THR A 84 13.11 -2.33 -1.41
N ILE A 85 11.80 -2.55 -1.47
CA ILE A 85 11.09 -3.47 -0.58
C ILE A 85 10.05 -4.27 -1.35
N ALA A 86 9.96 -5.57 -1.09
CA ALA A 86 9.04 -6.47 -1.79
C ALA A 86 8.43 -7.51 -0.84
N PRO A 87 7.18 -7.96 -1.08
CA PRO A 87 6.63 -9.11 -0.39
C PRO A 87 7.37 -10.39 -0.78
N ARG A 88 7.51 -11.33 0.16
CA ARG A 88 8.12 -12.64 -0.08
C ARG A 88 7.07 -13.71 -0.38
N GLU A 89 7.43 -14.72 -1.17
CA GLU A 89 6.53 -15.83 -1.54
C GLU A 89 6.03 -16.63 -0.31
N GLN A 90 6.89 -16.77 0.71
CA GLN A 90 6.63 -17.58 1.90
C GLN A 90 6.11 -16.75 3.10
N GLY A 91 5.76 -15.48 2.87
CA GLY A 91 5.39 -14.52 3.91
C GLY A 91 6.55 -13.64 4.37
N GLY A 92 6.22 -12.49 4.94
CA GLY A 92 7.17 -11.44 5.29
C GLY A 92 7.62 -10.59 4.10
N HIS A 93 8.72 -9.87 4.29
CA HIS A 93 9.16 -8.79 3.41
C HIS A 93 10.67 -8.83 3.20
N ASN A 94 11.12 -8.53 1.99
CA ASN A 94 12.54 -8.34 1.68
C ASN A 94 12.81 -6.86 1.51
N LEU A 95 13.62 -6.29 2.40
CA LEU A 95 14.18 -4.95 2.28
C LEU A 95 15.59 -5.07 1.70
N GLU A 96 15.83 -4.50 0.53
CA GLU A 96 17.13 -4.51 -0.12
C GLU A 96 17.73 -3.10 -0.10
N LEU A 97 19.01 -3.03 0.25
CA LEU A 97 19.76 -1.80 0.44
C LEU A 97 20.98 -1.82 -0.48
N ARG A 98 21.07 -0.82 -1.34
CA ARG A 98 22.14 -0.68 -2.33
C ARG A 98 23.11 0.40 -1.86
N SER A 99 24.38 0.04 -1.83
CA SER A 99 25.44 0.99 -1.48
C SER A 99 25.61 2.03 -2.58
N SER A 100 25.99 3.25 -2.20
CA SER A 100 26.42 4.26 -3.16
C SER A 100 27.85 4.05 -3.68
N GLN A 101 28.58 3.07 -3.14
CA GLN A 101 29.93 2.72 -3.61
C GLN A 101 29.88 1.66 -4.71
N PRO A 102 30.72 1.77 -5.76
CA PRO A 102 30.80 0.76 -6.81
C PRO A 102 31.25 -0.59 -6.23
N ASP A 103 30.80 -1.67 -6.86
CA ASP A 103 31.21 -3.05 -6.57
C ASP A 103 30.87 -3.58 -5.15
N VAL A 104 29.95 -2.92 -4.44
CA VAL A 104 29.41 -3.42 -3.17
C VAL A 104 28.09 -4.14 -3.43
N ALA A 105 28.02 -5.43 -3.04
CA ALA A 105 26.81 -6.22 -3.17
C ALA A 105 25.66 -5.62 -2.33
N PRO A 106 24.41 -5.64 -2.84
CA PRO A 106 23.25 -5.21 -2.07
C PRO A 106 23.08 -6.03 -0.79
N LEU A 107 22.67 -5.36 0.28
CA LEU A 107 22.33 -6.00 1.55
C LEU A 107 20.83 -6.28 1.59
N THR A 108 20.46 -7.55 1.73
CA THR A 108 19.07 -7.99 1.88
C THR A 108 18.76 -8.27 3.34
N VAL A 109 17.67 -7.67 3.82
CA VAL A 109 17.15 -7.79 5.18
C VAL A 109 15.75 -8.38 5.10
N GLU A 110 15.58 -9.59 5.61
CA GLU A 110 14.27 -10.25 5.67
C GLU A 110 13.52 -9.78 6.91
N LEU A 111 12.34 -9.19 6.74
CA LEU A 111 11.50 -8.68 7.83
C LEU A 111 10.26 -9.54 7.97
N ASP A 112 9.90 -9.89 9.20
CA ASP A 112 8.53 -10.32 9.49
C ASP A 112 7.57 -9.12 9.62
N ASP A 113 6.27 -9.41 9.78
CA ASP A 113 5.23 -8.38 9.87
C ASP A 113 5.42 -7.46 11.11
N ALA A 114 5.95 -8.00 12.21
CA ALA A 114 6.18 -7.24 13.45
C ALA A 114 7.40 -6.32 13.32
N GLU A 115 8.49 -6.81 12.73
CA GLU A 115 9.68 -6.04 12.41
C GLU A 115 9.38 -4.92 11.42
N LEU A 116 8.55 -5.18 10.40
CA LEU A 116 8.08 -4.15 9.49
C LEU A 116 7.23 -3.10 10.22
N ALA A 117 6.30 -3.52 11.07
CA ALA A 117 5.46 -2.60 11.82
C ALA A 117 6.29 -1.68 12.73
N ASP A 118 7.28 -2.22 13.43
CA ASP A 118 8.21 -1.45 14.24
C ASP A 118 9.04 -0.46 13.40
N LEU A 119 9.54 -0.90 12.24
CA LEU A 119 10.26 -0.02 11.31
C LEU A 119 9.38 1.15 10.86
N VAL A 120 8.15 0.89 10.46
CA VAL A 120 7.20 1.94 10.05
C VAL A 120 6.96 2.92 11.20
N ARG A 121 6.81 2.42 12.44
CA ARG A 121 6.59 3.26 13.62
C ARG A 121 7.76 4.21 13.90
N VAL A 122 9.02 3.73 13.85
CA VAL A 122 10.17 4.64 14.07
C VAL A 122 10.30 5.68 12.97
N LEU A 123 10.01 5.32 11.71
CA LEU A 123 10.04 6.25 10.59
C LEU A 123 8.91 7.30 10.67
N ASP A 124 7.71 6.89 11.07
CA ASP A 124 6.59 7.81 11.29
C ASP A 124 6.86 8.73 12.49
N GLN A 125 7.45 8.22 13.58
CA GLN A 125 7.87 9.04 14.72
C GLN A 125 8.89 10.10 14.30
N LEU A 126 9.90 9.73 13.52
CA LEU A 126 10.86 10.69 12.96
C LEU A 126 10.18 11.74 12.09
N ARG A 127 9.26 11.34 11.21
CA ARG A 127 8.55 12.25 10.30
C ARG A 127 7.70 13.28 11.05
N LEU A 128 7.14 12.89 12.20
CA LEU A 128 6.23 13.71 13.00
C LEU A 128 6.93 14.41 14.17
N ASP A 129 8.24 14.19 14.38
CA ASP A 129 8.95 14.81 15.50
C ASP A 129 9.16 16.31 15.23
N PRO A 130 8.58 17.22 16.04
CA PRO A 130 8.71 18.66 15.84
C PRO A 130 10.15 19.17 16.05
N ARG A 131 11.02 18.37 16.68
CA ARG A 131 12.45 18.69 16.83
C ARG A 131 13.21 18.51 15.52
N LEU A 132 12.70 17.70 14.59
CA LEU A 132 13.27 17.60 13.25
C LEU A 132 12.71 18.73 12.37
N GLN A 133 13.47 19.82 12.26
CA GLN A 133 13.10 20.99 11.46
C GLN A 133 13.73 20.95 10.05
N VAL A 134 13.96 19.74 9.55
CA VAL A 134 14.46 19.49 8.20
C VAL A 134 13.29 19.18 7.30
N LYS A 135 13.21 19.86 6.15
CA LYS A 135 12.25 19.49 5.11
C LYS A 135 12.61 18.10 4.56
N LEU A 136 11.77 17.11 4.88
CA LEU A 136 11.83 15.78 4.30
C LEU A 136 11.00 15.79 3.02
N GLU A 137 11.67 15.70 1.87
CA GLU A 137 11.01 15.65 0.56
C GLU A 137 10.48 14.23 0.31
N LEU A 138 9.38 13.90 0.98
CA LEU A 138 8.72 12.60 0.84
C LEU A 138 7.58 12.71 -0.18
N PRO A 139 7.35 11.65 -1.00
CA PRO A 139 6.21 11.61 -1.91
C PRO A 139 4.89 11.79 -1.16
N GLU A 140 3.98 12.57 -1.73
CA GLU A 140 2.67 12.76 -1.12
C GLU A 140 1.84 11.45 -1.16
N PRO A 141 1.11 11.17 -0.08
CA PRO A 141 0.06 10.17 -0.01
C PRO A 141 -0.93 10.16 -1.19
N GLN A 142 -0.71 9.31 -2.19
CA GLN A 142 -1.69 9.12 -3.27
C GLN A 142 -2.71 8.02 -2.93
N PRO A 143 -3.98 8.17 -3.36
CA PRO A 143 -4.98 7.12 -3.25
C PRO A 143 -4.64 5.96 -4.20
N LEU A 144 -5.16 4.77 -3.87
CA LEU A 144 -4.94 3.59 -4.70
C LEU A 144 -5.71 3.67 -6.01
N HIS A 145 -5.09 3.20 -7.07
CA HIS A 145 -5.72 3.19 -8.38
C HIS A 145 -6.87 2.16 -8.40
N PRO A 146 -8.01 2.42 -9.09
CA PRO A 146 -9.15 1.48 -9.11
C PRO A 146 -8.79 0.05 -9.53
N ARG A 147 -7.78 -0.10 -10.41
CA ARG A 147 -7.25 -1.41 -10.83
C ARG A 147 -6.61 -2.17 -9.67
N GLU A 148 -5.81 -1.50 -8.85
CA GLU A 148 -5.16 -2.08 -7.68
C GLU A 148 -6.17 -2.50 -6.61
N VAL A 149 -7.31 -1.78 -6.52
CA VAL A 149 -8.42 -2.16 -5.63
C VAL A 149 -9.09 -3.45 -6.10
N LEU A 150 -9.28 -3.62 -7.41
CA LEU A 150 -9.90 -4.80 -8.00
C LEU A 150 -9.02 -6.06 -7.88
N GLU A 151 -7.70 -5.90 -7.95
CA GLU A 151 -6.73 -6.99 -7.83
C GLU A 151 -6.63 -7.56 -6.41
N ARG A 152 -7.15 -6.86 -5.40
CA ARG A 152 -7.24 -7.38 -4.02
C ARG A 152 -8.13 -8.61 -3.90
N VAL A 153 -9.14 -8.72 -4.76
CA VAL A 153 -10.15 -9.78 -4.68
C VAL A 153 -9.73 -10.92 -5.61
N PRO A 154 -9.56 -12.16 -5.10
CA PRO A 154 -9.19 -13.28 -5.95
C PRO A 154 -10.24 -13.45 -7.06
N LEU A 155 -9.78 -13.70 -8.29
CA LEU A 155 -10.63 -13.81 -9.48
C LEU A 155 -11.84 -14.73 -9.26
N ARG A 156 -11.65 -15.83 -8.53
CA ARG A 156 -12.71 -16.78 -8.16
C ARG A 156 -13.87 -16.08 -7.44
N ARG A 157 -13.58 -15.26 -6.43
CA ARG A 157 -14.60 -14.54 -5.64
C ARG A 157 -15.25 -13.44 -6.46
N ARG A 158 -14.51 -12.82 -7.39
CA ARG A 158 -15.03 -11.81 -8.32
C ARG A 158 -16.04 -12.39 -9.32
N LEU A 159 -15.87 -13.65 -9.73
CA LEU A 159 -16.72 -14.29 -10.72
C LEU A 159 -17.98 -14.96 -10.14
N VAL A 160 -18.05 -15.18 -8.82
CA VAL A 160 -19.23 -15.82 -8.18
C VAL A 160 -20.52 -15.05 -8.49
N ALA A 161 -20.51 -13.73 -8.32
CA ALA A 161 -21.69 -12.90 -8.54
C ALA A 161 -22.18 -12.89 -10.01
N PRO A 162 -21.34 -12.58 -11.03
CA PRO A 162 -21.79 -12.59 -12.42
C PRO A 162 -22.16 -13.99 -12.90
N LEU A 163 -21.43 -15.04 -12.49
CA LEU A 163 -21.78 -16.42 -12.85
C LEU A 163 -23.11 -16.83 -12.20
N GLY A 164 -23.32 -16.52 -10.93
CA GLY A 164 -24.57 -16.78 -10.24
C GLY A 164 -25.76 -16.07 -10.91
N GLY A 165 -25.58 -14.80 -11.30
CA GLY A 165 -26.59 -14.05 -12.06
C GLY A 165 -26.89 -14.68 -13.43
N ALA A 166 -25.87 -15.07 -14.18
CA ALA A 166 -26.04 -15.75 -15.47
C ALA A 166 -26.79 -17.08 -15.33
N VAL A 167 -26.46 -17.87 -14.30
CA VAL A 167 -27.17 -19.11 -13.98
C VAL A 167 -28.63 -18.84 -13.62
N ALA A 168 -28.91 -17.84 -12.78
CA ALA A 168 -30.27 -17.47 -12.42
C ALA A 168 -31.11 -17.06 -13.64
N VAL A 169 -30.54 -16.25 -14.54
CA VAL A 169 -31.19 -15.86 -15.80
C VAL A 169 -31.47 -17.08 -16.69
N ALA A 170 -30.49 -17.98 -16.83
CA ALA A 170 -30.67 -19.20 -17.63
C ALA A 170 -31.78 -20.09 -17.05
N VAL A 171 -31.84 -20.27 -15.74
CA VAL A 171 -32.90 -21.03 -15.06
C VAL A 171 -34.25 -20.36 -15.25
N ALA A 172 -34.36 -19.05 -15.09
CA ALA A 172 -35.60 -18.31 -15.31
C ALA A 172 -36.09 -18.43 -16.76
N ALA A 173 -35.19 -18.34 -17.74
CA ALA A 173 -35.53 -18.53 -19.16
C ALA A 173 -36.02 -19.96 -19.44
N ALA A 174 -35.34 -20.97 -18.88
CA ALA A 174 -35.75 -22.37 -19.02
C ALA A 174 -37.12 -22.64 -18.41
N LEU A 175 -37.40 -22.09 -17.22
CA LEU A 175 -38.74 -22.16 -16.60
C LEU A 175 -39.78 -21.40 -17.42
N GLY A 176 -39.39 -20.27 -18.02
CA GLY A 176 -40.19 -19.50 -18.97
C GLY A 176 -40.70 -20.33 -20.15
N LEU A 177 -39.84 -21.17 -20.72
CA LEU A 177 -40.20 -22.07 -21.83
C LEU A 177 -41.15 -23.21 -21.43
N LEU A 178 -41.26 -23.52 -20.13
CA LEU A 178 -42.19 -24.52 -19.61
C LEU A 178 -43.58 -23.95 -19.28
N LEU A 179 -43.73 -22.62 -19.28
CA LEU A 179 -45.02 -21.99 -19.06
C LEU A 179 -45.87 -22.14 -20.33
N PRO A 180 -47.15 -22.57 -20.20
CA PRO A 180 -48.04 -22.68 -21.34
C PRO A 180 -48.30 -21.30 -21.95
N GLU A 181 -48.40 -21.23 -23.27
CA GLU A 181 -48.67 -19.97 -23.95
C GLU A 181 -49.99 -19.37 -23.44
N PRO A 182 -50.01 -18.06 -23.10
CA PRO A 182 -51.22 -17.41 -22.67
C PRO A 182 -52.26 -17.50 -23.79
N ARG A 183 -53.40 -18.13 -23.48
CA ARG A 183 -54.51 -18.22 -24.44
C ARG A 183 -54.97 -16.79 -24.77
N PRO A 184 -55.17 -16.46 -26.06
CA PRO A 184 -55.71 -15.16 -26.43
C PRO A 184 -57.04 -14.95 -25.74
N LEU A 185 -57.21 -13.78 -25.14
CA LEU A 185 -58.45 -13.40 -24.47
C LEU A 185 -59.59 -13.48 -25.50
N PRO A 186 -60.71 -14.16 -25.20
CA PRO A 186 -61.83 -14.21 -26.13
C PRO A 186 -62.26 -12.78 -26.50
N PRO A 187 -62.61 -12.52 -27.77
CA PRO A 187 -62.99 -11.19 -28.22
C PRO A 187 -64.19 -10.70 -27.40
N SER A 188 -64.12 -9.45 -26.96
CA SER A 188 -65.19 -8.82 -26.20
C SER A 188 -66.49 -8.81 -27.04
N PRO A 189 -67.67 -9.09 -26.44
CA PRO A 189 -68.94 -9.25 -27.16
C PRO A 189 -69.33 -8.07 -28.08
N GLU A 190 -68.81 -6.87 -27.84
CA GLU A 190 -69.11 -5.67 -28.63
C GLU A 190 -68.57 -5.71 -30.07
N ALA A 191 -67.57 -6.55 -30.38
CA ALA A 191 -66.97 -6.60 -31.72
C ALA A 191 -67.71 -7.52 -32.72
N VAL A 192 -68.61 -8.39 -32.26
CA VAL A 192 -69.32 -9.37 -33.12
C VAL A 192 -70.68 -8.85 -33.61
N GLN A 193 -71.30 -7.90 -32.91
CA GLN A 193 -72.60 -7.34 -33.32
C GLN A 193 -72.54 -6.37 -34.51
N GLN A 194 -71.37 -5.90 -34.94
CA GLN A 194 -71.26 -4.97 -36.08
C GLN A 194 -71.00 -5.64 -37.44
N ARG A 195 -70.98 -6.99 -37.52
CA ARG A 195 -70.66 -7.71 -38.77
C ARG A 195 -71.74 -8.68 -39.24
N GLY A 196 -72.99 -8.46 -38.81
CA GLY A 196 -74.10 -9.34 -39.17
C GLY A 196 -75.44 -8.63 -39.18
N GLU A 197 -75.64 -7.69 -40.11
CA GLU A 197 -76.95 -7.46 -40.71
C GLU A 197 -76.76 -7.17 -42.22
N PRO A 198 -77.42 -7.92 -43.12
CA PRO A 198 -77.53 -7.60 -44.55
C PRO A 198 -78.56 -6.49 -44.84
#